data_AF-T0YL55-F1
#
_entry.id   AF-T0YL55-F1
#
_cell.length_a   1.000
_cell.length_b   1.000
_cell.length_c   1.000
_cell.angle_alpha   90.00
_cell.angle_beta   90.00
_cell.angle_gamma   90.00
#
_symmetry.space_group_name_H-M   'P 1'
#
loop_
_entity.id
_entity.type
_entity.pdbx_description
1 polymer ?
#
loop_
_entity_poly.entity_id
_entity_poly.type
_entity_poly.pdbx_seq_one_letter_code
_entity_poly.pdbx_strand_id
1 'polypeptide(L)'
;MACVFVGLWITHTQLNISSMMGMTMVVGIVTEVTIFYYSEYHELRDYEHGAGRLIQAGKNRMRPIAMTTIAAILALLPLALVLSPGAAMQQPLAIAIISGLLAQMPLTLLLLPVLLGFLHEGGDVAPIM
;
A
#
# COMPACT_ATOMS: atom_id res chain seq x y z
N MET A 1 -7.10 -2.36 -6.67
CA MET A 1 -7.79 -3.52 -7.29
C MET A 1 -7.22 -3.94 -8.63
N ALA A 2 -7.01 -3.04 -9.59
CA ALA A 2 -6.46 -3.39 -10.91
C ALA A 2 -5.14 -4.20 -10.84
N CYS A 3 -4.24 -3.85 -9.93
CA CYS A 3 -2.96 -4.55 -9.75
C CYS A 3 -3.12 -6.01 -9.31
N VAL A 4 -4.12 -6.30 -8.49
CA VAL A 4 -4.41 -7.67 -8.02
C VAL A 4 -4.95 -8.52 -9.17
N PHE A 5 -5.81 -7.94 -9.99
CA PHE A 5 -6.32 -8.58 -11.19
C PHE A 5 -5.20 -8.92 -12.18
N VAL A 6 -4.26 -7.98 -12.39
CA VAL A 6 -3.06 -8.20 -13.22
C VAL A 6 -2.18 -9.30 -12.62
N GLY A 7 -1.99 -9.33 -11.30
CA GLY A 7 -1.21 -10.38 -10.63
C GLY A 7 -1.79 -11.78 -10.84
N LEU A 8 -3.10 -11.95 -10.64
CA LEU A 8 -3.79 -13.22 -10.87
C LEU A 8 -3.74 -13.63 -12.35
N TRP A 9 -3.85 -12.67 -13.27
CA TRP A 9 -3.76 -12.93 -14.70
C TRP A 9 -2.38 -13.45 -15.11
N ILE A 10 -1.31 -12.85 -14.59
CA ILE A 10 0.07 -13.29 -14.83
C ILE A 10 0.34 -14.68 -14.23
N THR A 11 -0.17 -14.95 -13.02
CA THR A 11 0.01 -16.26 -12.35
C THR A 11 -1.01 -17.32 -12.82
N HIS A 12 -1.80 -17.04 -13.87
CA HIS A 12 -2.83 -17.93 -14.41
C HIS A 12 -3.77 -18.52 -13.34
N THR A 13 -4.04 -17.75 -12.28
CA THR A 13 -4.82 -18.23 -11.14
C THR A 13 -6.26 -17.76 -11.28
N GLN A 14 -7.22 -18.65 -11.01
CA GLN A 14 -8.64 -18.33 -11.15
C GLN A 14 -9.08 -17.30 -10.10
N LEU A 15 -9.94 -16.38 -10.53
CA LEU A 15 -10.61 -15.44 -9.64
C LEU A 15 -11.72 -16.18 -8.90
N ASN A 16 -11.46 -16.49 -7.63
CA ASN A 16 -12.37 -17.22 -6.74
C ASN A 16 -12.61 -16.46 -5.43
N ILE A 17 -13.43 -17.03 -4.54
CA ILE A 17 -13.77 -16.40 -3.24
C ILE A 17 -12.51 -16.08 -2.42
N SER A 18 -11.51 -16.98 -2.39
CA SER A 18 -10.23 -16.75 -1.70
C SER A 18 -9.49 -15.53 -2.26
N SER A 19 -9.46 -15.36 -3.59
CA SER A 19 -8.84 -14.19 -4.22
C SER A 19 -9.59 -12.88 -3.91
N MET A 20 -10.92 -12.94 -3.76
CA MET A 20 -11.74 -11.79 -3.35
C MET A 20 -11.46 -11.37 -1.91
N MET A 21 -11.27 -12.33 -1.01
CA MET A 21 -10.82 -12.05 0.36
C MET A 21 -9.43 -11.38 0.37
N GLY A 22 -8.52 -11.84 -0.50
CA GLY A 22 -7.21 -11.19 -0.66
C GLY A 22 -7.33 -9.75 -1.17
N MET A 23 -8.22 -9.50 -2.14
CA MET A 23 -8.50 -8.15 -2.64
C MET A 23 -8.99 -7.21 -1.53
N THR A 24 -9.95 -7.63 -0.71
CA THR A 24 -10.44 -6.80 0.40
C THR A 24 -9.38 -6.58 1.47
N MET A 25 -8.54 -7.58 1.77
CA MET A 25 -7.43 -7.43 2.71
C MET A 25 -6.44 -6.36 2.25
N VAL A 26 -6.08 -6.33 0.95
CA VAL A 26 -5.20 -5.30 0.40
C VAL A 26 -5.76 -3.89 0.62
N VAL A 27 -7.08 -3.69 0.51
CA VAL A 27 -7.68 -2.37 0.80
C VAL A 27 -7.42 -1.93 2.24
N GLY A 28 -7.57 -2.85 3.20
CA GLY A 28 -7.29 -2.58 4.61
C GLY A 28 -5.84 -2.20 4.85
N ILE A 29 -4.90 -2.98 4.28
CA ILE A 29 -3.47 -2.73 4.43
C ILE A 29 -3.08 -1.38 3.82
N VAL A 30 -3.58 -1.04 2.63
CA VAL A 30 -3.35 0.26 1.99
C VAL A 30 -3.85 1.39 2.86
N THR A 31 -5.05 1.23 3.45
CA THR A 31 -5.66 2.25 4.31
C THR A 31 -4.86 2.46 5.59
N GLU A 32 -4.42 1.38 6.24
CA GLU A 32 -3.57 1.44 7.44
C GLU A 32 -2.27 2.21 7.16
N VAL A 33 -1.55 1.81 6.11
CA VAL A 33 -0.29 2.47 5.73
C VAL A 33 -0.50 3.96 5.42
N THR A 34 -1.63 4.30 4.77
CA THR A 34 -1.98 5.68 4.43
C THR A 34 -2.25 6.53 5.67
N ILE A 35 -3.02 6.02 6.63
CA ILE A 35 -3.32 6.73 7.87
C ILE A 35 -2.03 6.99 8.66
N PHE A 36 -1.15 5.99 8.77
CA PHE A 36 0.14 6.16 9.45
C PHE A 36 1.03 7.19 8.76
N TYR A 37 1.07 7.21 7.43
CA TYR A 37 1.81 8.22 6.69
C TYR A 37 1.25 9.63 6.95
N TYR A 38 -0.07 9.78 6.89
CA TYR A 38 -0.73 11.06 7.14
C TYR A 38 -0.49 11.57 8.58
N SER A 39 -0.54 10.66 9.56
CA SER A 39 -0.24 10.99 10.96
C SER A 39 1.19 11.50 11.12
N GLU A 40 2.17 10.83 10.51
CA GLU A 40 3.57 11.28 10.51
C GLU A 40 3.70 12.68 9.90
N TYR A 41 3.09 12.88 8.73
CA TYR A 41 3.09 14.18 8.07
C TYR A 41 2.49 15.29 8.93
N HIS A 42 1.44 14.99 9.70
CA HIS A 42 0.82 15.92 10.63
C HIS A 42 1.69 16.16 11.88
N GLU A 43 2.47 15.19 12.32
CA GLU A 43 3.35 15.28 13.49
C GLU A 43 4.64 16.08 13.20
N LEU A 44 5.13 16.09 11.94
CA LEU A 44 6.25 16.93 11.49
C LEU A 44 5.89 18.43 11.36
N ARG A 45 5.28 19.03 12.39
CA ARG A 45 4.87 20.45 12.41
C ARG A 45 6.06 21.43 12.46
N ASP A 46 7.20 20.97 12.95
CA ASP A 46 8.41 21.80 13.12
C ASP A 46 9.20 22.02 11.82
N TYR A 47 8.87 21.28 10.75
CA TYR A 47 9.41 21.55 9.42
C TYR A 47 8.50 22.54 8.70
N GLU A 48 8.96 23.79 8.62
CA GLU A 48 8.24 24.88 7.95
C GLU A 48 7.69 24.46 6.57
N HIS A 49 6.44 24.84 6.35
CA HIS A 49 5.60 24.66 5.19
C HIS A 49 6.37 24.51 3.86
N GLY A 50 6.43 23.28 3.33
CA GLY A 50 6.97 23.02 2.01
C GLY A 50 7.16 21.54 1.68
N ALA A 51 7.55 21.28 0.42
CA ALA A 51 7.85 19.95 -0.12
C ALA A 51 8.86 19.14 0.73
N GLY A 52 9.71 19.81 1.51
CA GLY A 52 10.64 19.18 2.45
C GLY A 52 9.96 18.33 3.54
N ARG A 53 8.79 18.75 4.03
CA ARG A 53 8.01 17.99 5.04
C ARG A 53 7.46 16.69 4.46
N LEU A 54 6.99 16.72 3.21
CA LEU A 54 6.51 15.53 2.50
C LEU A 54 7.63 14.52 2.25
N ILE A 55 8.81 15.00 1.85
CA ILE A 55 9.99 14.16 1.61
C ILE A 55 10.46 13.51 2.91
N GLN A 56 10.51 14.26 4.01
CA GLN A 56 10.99 13.75 5.30
C GLN A 56 10.01 12.72 5.88
N ALA A 57 8.70 12.99 5.84
CA ALA A 57 7.67 12.02 6.22
C ALA A 57 7.76 10.73 5.38
N GLY A 58 7.98 10.87 4.07
CA GLY A 58 8.20 9.75 3.16
C GLY A 58 9.43 8.92 3.52
N LYS A 59 10.56 9.55 3.82
CA LYS A 59 11.80 8.86 4.25
C LYS A 59 11.62 8.12 5.57
N ASN A 60 10.94 8.73 6.55
CA ASN A 60 10.68 8.12 7.85
C ASN A 60 9.81 6.88 7.72
N ARG A 61 8.81 6.90 6.82
CA ARG A 61 7.84 5.81 6.64
C ARG A 61 8.27 4.77 5.61
N MET A 62 9.18 5.08 4.70
CA MET A 62 9.69 4.13 3.71
C MET A 62 10.26 2.85 4.36
N ARG A 63 11.00 2.99 5.47
CA ARG A 63 11.54 1.85 6.22
C ARG A 63 10.43 0.97 6.84
N PRO A 64 9.49 1.52 7.63
CA PRO A 64 8.32 0.78 8.11
C PRO A 64 7.48 0.12 7.00
N ILE A 65 7.17 0.84 5.91
CA ILE A 65 6.35 0.32 4.80
C ILE A 65 7.05 -0.86 4.11
N ALA A 66 8.36 -0.74 3.89
CA ALA A 66 9.14 -1.84 3.32
C ALA A 66 9.17 -3.05 4.27
N MET A 67 9.35 -2.81 5.57
CA MET A 67 9.38 -3.87 6.58
C MET A 67 8.08 -4.69 6.59
N THR A 68 6.92 -4.03 6.63
CA THR A 68 5.61 -4.72 6.63
C THR A 68 5.36 -5.45 5.31
N THR A 69 5.68 -4.82 4.19
CA THR A 69 5.55 -5.42 2.85
C THR A 69 6.39 -6.68 2.72
N ILE A 70 7.68 -6.62 3.11
CA ILE A 70 8.59 -7.76 3.04
C ILE A 70 8.15 -8.87 3.99
N ALA A 71 7.79 -8.55 5.23
CA ALA A 71 7.32 -9.54 6.20
C ALA A 71 6.07 -10.29 5.69
N ALA A 72 5.10 -9.57 5.13
CA ALA A 72 3.89 -10.17 4.57
C ALA A 72 4.20 -11.04 3.34
N ILE A 73 5.08 -10.58 2.44
CA ILE A 73 5.50 -11.38 1.28
C ILE A 73 6.17 -12.68 1.74
N LEU A 74 7.12 -12.62 2.69
CA LEU A 74 7.80 -13.80 3.19
C LEU A 74 6.85 -14.78 3.91
N ALA A 75 5.88 -14.27 4.67
CA ALA A 75 4.87 -15.09 5.33
C ALA A 75 3.96 -15.82 4.33
N LEU A 76 3.63 -15.18 3.21
CA LEU A 76 2.72 -15.72 2.20
C LEU A 76 3.45 -16.49 1.07
N LEU A 77 4.77 -16.33 0.96
CA LEU A 77 5.61 -17.00 -0.04
C LEU A 77 5.42 -18.52 -0.09
N PRO A 78 5.42 -19.28 1.03
CA PRO A 78 5.23 -20.72 0.98
C PRO A 78 3.83 -21.13 0.50
N LEU A 79 2.80 -20.33 0.81
CA LEU A 79 1.44 -20.53 0.30
C LEU A 79 1.36 -20.28 -1.21
N ALA A 80 2.00 -19.20 -1.68
CA ALA A 80 2.02 -18.84 -3.09
C ALA A 80 2.71 -19.91 -3.96
N LEU A 81 3.75 -20.56 -3.41
CA LEU A 81 4.50 -21.64 -4.06
C LEU A 81 3.89 -23.04 -3.86
N VAL A 82 2.75 -23.15 -3.18
CA VAL A 82 2.06 -24.43 -2.91
C VAL A 82 2.95 -25.43 -2.15
N LEU A 83 3.82 -24.94 -1.27
CA LEU A 83 4.78 -25.77 -0.54
C LEU A 83 4.17 -26.48 0.68
N SER A 84 2.99 -26.06 1.12
CA SER A 84 2.29 -26.61 2.30
C SER A 84 1.04 -27.42 1.94
N PRO A 85 0.67 -28.43 2.74
CA PRO A 85 -0.59 -29.15 2.59
C PRO A 85 -1.79 -28.19 2.61
N GLY A 86 -2.70 -28.30 1.65
CA GLY A 86 -3.86 -27.41 1.52
C GLY A 86 -3.56 -26.03 0.91
N ALA A 87 -2.29 -25.75 0.52
CA ALA A 87 -1.92 -24.47 -0.07
C ALA A 87 -2.62 -24.19 -1.40
N ALA A 88 -3.03 -25.21 -2.18
CA ALA A 88 -3.75 -25.02 -3.44
C ALA A 88 -5.06 -24.21 -3.28
N MET A 89 -5.74 -24.33 -2.14
CA MET A 89 -6.99 -23.61 -1.88
C MET A 89 -6.75 -22.15 -1.45
N GLN A 90 -5.58 -21.87 -0.85
CA GLN A 90 -5.18 -20.55 -0.35
C GLN A 90 -4.19 -19.82 -1.27
N GLN A 91 -3.66 -20.50 -2.29
CA GLN A 91 -2.73 -19.94 -3.27
C GLN A 91 -3.29 -18.67 -3.95
N PRO A 92 -4.57 -18.63 -4.39
CA PRO A 92 -5.13 -17.42 -5.01
C PRO A 92 -5.22 -16.24 -4.04
N LEU A 93 -5.41 -16.51 -2.74
CA LEU A 93 -5.40 -15.49 -1.69
C LEU A 93 -4.00 -14.91 -1.49
N ALA A 94 -2.98 -15.77 -1.40
CA ALA A 94 -1.59 -15.35 -1.23
C ALA A 94 -1.10 -14.52 -2.43
N ILE A 95 -1.38 -14.96 -3.66
CA ILE A 95 -1.02 -14.23 -4.88
C ILE A 95 -1.73 -12.88 -4.95
N ALA A 96 -3.02 -12.83 -4.59
CA ALA A 96 -3.78 -11.59 -4.57
C ALA A 96 -3.18 -10.55 -3.61
N ILE A 97 -2.78 -10.98 -2.41
CA ILE A 97 -2.16 -10.09 -1.43
C ILE A 97 -0.77 -9.66 -1.90
N ILE A 98 0.10 -10.60 -2.30
CA ILE A 98 1.47 -10.28 -2.74
C ILE A 98 1.47 -9.29 -3.90
N SER A 99 0.63 -9.52 -4.93
CA SER A 99 0.52 -8.59 -6.07
C SER A 99 0.00 -7.21 -5.66
N GLY A 100 -0.97 -7.17 -4.73
CA GLY A 100 -1.48 -5.92 -4.17
C GLY A 100 -0.42 -5.15 -3.40
N LEU A 101 0.35 -5.82 -2.54
CA LEU A 101 1.41 -5.24 -1.72
C LEU A 101 2.58 -4.72 -2.56
N LEU A 102 2.97 -5.46 -3.60
CA LEU A 102 4.01 -5.01 -4.53
C LEU A 102 3.62 -3.73 -5.25
N ALA A 103 2.36 -3.61 -5.64
CA ALA A 103 1.86 -2.40 -6.27
C ALA A 103 1.60 -1.25 -5.29
N GLN A 104 1.17 -1.55 -4.04
CA GLN A 104 0.85 -0.50 -3.08
C GLN A 104 2.08 0.30 -2.67
N MET A 105 3.24 -0.36 -2.47
CA MET A 105 4.41 0.30 -1.89
C MET A 105 4.86 1.53 -2.71
N PRO A 106 5.11 1.42 -4.02
CA PRO A 106 5.42 2.60 -4.83
C PRO A 106 4.23 3.52 -4.99
N LEU A 107 3.01 2.96 -5.07
CA LEU A 107 1.80 3.76 -5.25
C LEU A 107 1.58 4.69 -4.06
N THR A 108 1.65 4.21 -2.82
CA THR A 108 1.47 5.05 -1.63
C THR A 108 2.59 6.07 -1.48
N LEU A 109 3.84 5.68 -1.76
CA LEU A 109 4.98 6.58 -1.63
C LEU A 109 4.99 7.72 -2.66
N LEU A 110 4.37 7.52 -3.83
CA LEU A 110 4.22 8.55 -4.87
C LEU A 110 2.88 9.28 -4.80
N LEU A 111 1.78 8.55 -4.60
CA LEU A 111 0.42 9.09 -4.62
C LEU A 111 0.17 10.00 -3.41
N LEU A 112 0.59 9.62 -2.21
CA LEU A 112 0.34 10.44 -1.02
C LEU A 112 1.04 11.79 -1.01
N PRO A 113 2.34 11.92 -1.34
CA PRO A 113 2.95 13.24 -1.38
C PRO A 113 2.33 14.14 -2.46
N VAL A 114 1.95 13.57 -3.60
CA VAL A 114 1.24 14.30 -4.67
C VAL A 114 -0.13 14.76 -4.18
N LEU A 115 -0.91 13.87 -3.57
CA LEU A 115 -2.26 14.19 -3.08
C LEU A 115 -2.23 15.25 -1.97
N LEU A 116 -1.30 15.14 -1.02
CA LEU A 116 -1.12 16.12 0.06
C LEU A 116 -0.56 17.45 -0.44
N GLY A 117 0.29 17.43 -1.47
CA GLY A 117 0.75 18.63 -2.16
C GLY A 117 -0.41 19.39 -2.79
N PHE A 118 -1.22 18.71 -3.61
CA PHE A 118 -2.42 19.30 -4.22
C PHE A 118 -3.43 19.82 -3.19
N LEU A 119 -3.62 19.11 -2.06
CA LEU A 119 -4.53 19.55 -1.01
C LEU A 119 -4.02 20.79 -0.28
N HIS A 120 -2.70 20.94 -0.11
CA HIS A 120 -2.09 22.17 0.42
C HIS A 120 -2.21 23.33 -0.57
N GLU A 121 -1.95 23.10 -1.85
CA GLU A 121 -2.05 24.13 -2.90
C GLU A 121 -3.51 24.56 -3.14
N GLY A 122 -4.47 23.62 -3.05
CA GLY A 122 -5.90 23.90 -3.13
C GLY A 122 -6.48 24.61 -1.90
N GLY A 123 -5.73 24.68 -0.80
CA GLY A 123 -6.07 25.47 0.39
C GLY A 123 -5.66 26.95 0.28
N ASP A 124 -4.83 27.31 -0.69
CA ASP A 124 -4.35 28.68 -0.90
C ASP A 124 -5.19 29.46 -1.95
N VAL A 125 -6.39 28.96 -2.26
CA VAL A 125 -7.46 29.71 -2.92
C VAL A 125 -8.64 29.89 -1.96
N ALA A 126 -8.36 30.53 -0.83
CA ALA A 126 -9.36 31.26 -0.08
C ALA A 126 -8.74 32.56 0.49
N PRO A 127 -8.49 33.57 -0.36
CA PRO A 127 -8.45 34.94 0.12
C PRO A 127 -9.89 35.31 0.45
N ILE A 128 -10.33 35.11 1.68
CA ILE A 128 -11.54 35.74 2.19
C ILE A 128 -11.25 36.49 3.50
N MET A 129 -10.89 37.75 3.26
CA MET A 129 -11.15 38.94 4.10
C MET A 129 -10.31 39.13 5.35
#